data_AF-A0A7W1FTV7-F1
#
_entry.id   AF-A0A7W1FTV7-F1
#
_cell.length_a   1.000
_cell.length_b   1.000
_cell.length_c   1.000
_cell.angle_alpha   90.00
_cell.angle_beta   90.00
_cell.angle_gamma   90.00
#
_symmetry.space_group_name_H-M   'P 1'
#
loop_
_entity.id
_entity.type
_entity.pdbx_description
1 polymer ?
#
loop_
_entity_poly.entity_id
_entity_poly.type
_entity_poly.pdbx_seq_one_letter_code
_entity_poly.pdbx_strand_id
1 'polypeptide(L)' 'MEILLLAARGLSNRKIGEKLHLAEATVRRHLANTYSKMDVSSRAEATRMALQEDWITVSDVTEER' A
#
# COMPACT_ATOMS: atom_id res chain seq x y z
N MET A 1 5.92 3.53 4.18
CA MET A 1 5.21 2.24 4.29
C MET A 1 3.69 2.37 4.43
N GLU A 2 3.17 3.33 5.18
CA GLU A 2 1.75 3.38 5.56
C GLU A 2 0.74 3.23 4.39
N ILE A 3 0.91 3.97 3.29
CA ILE A 3 0.03 3.84 2.11
C ILE A 3 0.08 2.43 1.49
N LEU A 4 1.27 1.82 1.41
CA LEU A 4 1.44 0.46 0.90
C LEU A 4 0.78 -0.57 1.82
N LEU A 5 0.92 -0.41 3.14
CA LEU A 5 0.27 -1.29 4.12
C LEU A 5 -1.25 -1.21 4.01
N LEU A 6 -1.83 -0.02 3.97
CA LEU A 6 -3.28 0.14 3.81
C LEU A 6 -3.77 -0.41 2.46
N ALA A 7 -2.96 -0.29 1.39
CA ALA A 7 -3.26 -0.92 0.11
C ALA A 7 -3.19 -2.45 0.17
N ALA A 8 -2.23 -3.02 0.90
CA ALA A 8 -2.10 -4.45 1.16
C ALA A 8 -3.29 -5.00 1.99
N ARG A 9 -3.84 -4.18 2.89
CA ARG A 9 -5.11 -4.45 3.61
C ARG A 9 -6.36 -4.38 2.71
N GLY A 10 -6.20 -4.12 1.42
CA GLY A 10 -7.30 -4.09 0.46
C GLY A 10 -8.08 -2.77 0.40
N LEU A 11 -7.63 -1.70 1.07
CA LEU A 11 -8.32 -0.42 1.00
C LEU A 11 -8.22 0.18 -0.42
N SER A 12 -9.28 0.85 -0.86
CA SER A 12 -9.25 1.64 -2.08
C SER A 12 -8.43 2.93 -1.88
N ASN A 13 -7.91 3.51 -2.96
CA ASN A 13 -7.15 4.77 -2.86
C ASN A 13 -7.96 5.88 -2.20
N ARG A 14 -9.29 5.88 -2.41
CA ARG A 14 -10.21 6.81 -1.76
C ARG A 14 -10.26 6.60 -0.24
N LYS A 15 -10.46 5.37 0.23
CA LYS A 15 -10.48 5.04 1.67
C LYS A 15 -9.13 5.34 2.34
N ILE A 16 -8.02 5.09 1.64
CA ILE A 16 -6.68 5.45 2.11
C ILE A 16 -6.56 6.97 2.24
N GLY A 17 -7.02 7.71 1.24
CA GLY A 17 -7.03 9.18 1.27
C GLY A 17 -7.86 9.73 2.42
N GLU A 18 -9.06 9.18 2.64
CA GLU A 18 -9.91 9.52 3.79
C GLU A 18 -9.19 9.27 5.13
N LYS A 19 -8.55 8.10 5.31
CA LYS A 19 -7.84 7.75 6.55
C LYS A 19 -6.61 8.63 6.81
N LEU A 20 -5.91 9.04 5.76
CA LEU A 20 -4.66 9.82 5.86
C LEU A 20 -4.85 11.33 5.62
N HIS A 21 -6.09 11.80 5.46
CA HIS A 21 -6.41 13.18 5.09
C HIS A 21 -5.69 13.64 3.80
N LEU A 22 -5.62 12.76 2.80
CA LEU A 22 -5.01 13.00 1.49
C LEU A 22 -6.05 12.92 0.36
N ALA A 23 -5.84 13.69 -0.71
CA ALA A 23 -6.59 13.49 -1.93
C ALA A 23 -6.31 12.12 -2.55
N GLU A 24 -7.32 11.47 -3.13
CA GLU A 24 -7.18 10.17 -3.79
C GLU A 24 -6.07 10.18 -4.86
N ALA A 25 -5.94 11.29 -5.60
CA ALA A 25 -4.90 11.45 -6.60
C ALA A 25 -3.48 11.44 -6.03
N THR A 26 -3.30 11.97 -4.81
CA THR A 26 -2.03 11.93 -4.08
C THR A 26 -1.69 10.49 -3.70
N VAL A 27 -2.65 9.73 -3.18
CA VAL A 27 -2.47 8.30 -2.87
C VAL A 27 -2.09 7.50 -4.13
N ARG A 28 -2.78 7.73 -5.25
CA ARG A 28 -2.47 7.09 -6.53
C ARG A 28 -1.04 7.38 -6.99
N ARG A 29 -0.60 8.63 -6.88
CA ARG A 29 0.76 9.04 -7.23
C ARG A 29 1.80 8.39 -6.32
N HIS A 30 1.53 8.33 -5.02
CA HIS A 30 2.42 7.65 -4.08
C HIS A 30 2.56 6.16 -4.41
N LEU A 31 1.45 5.46 -4.65
CA LEU A 31 1.49 4.04 -5.02
C LEU A 31 2.23 3.82 -6.35
N ALA A 32 1.98 4.64 -7.36
CA ALA A 32 2.70 4.54 -8.65
C ALA A 32 4.22 4.72 -8.48
N ASN A 33 4.64 5.70 -7.70
CA ASN A 33 6.06 5.92 -7.40
C ASN A 33 6.66 4.77 -6.58
N THR A 34 5.91 4.24 -5.60
CA THR A 34 6.34 3.09 -4.80
C THR A 34 6.51 1.85 -5.68
N TYR A 35 5.54 1.56 -6.55
CA TYR A 35 5.60 0.41 -7.47
C TYR A 35 6.78 0.53 -8.44
N SER A 36 7.01 1.72 -9.00
CA SER A 36 8.16 1.98 -9.86
C SER A 36 9.50 1.79 -9.13
N LYS A 37 9.60 2.18 -7.84
CA LYS A 37 10.83 1.97 -7.04
C LYS A 37 11.04 0.51 -6.64
N MET A 38 9.96 -0.26 -6.57
CA MET A 38 9.97 -1.69 -6.26
C MET A 38 10.13 -2.56 -7.51
N ASP A 39 10.15 -1.96 -8.71
CA ASP A 39 10.13 -2.67 -9.98
C ASP A 39 8.95 -3.66 -10.11
N VAL A 40 7.76 -3.23 -9.66
CA VAL A 40 6.52 -4.00 -9.75
C VAL A 40 5.46 -3.24 -10.53
N SER A 41 4.54 -3.99 -11.15
CA SER A 41 3.51 -3.44 -12.04
C SER A 41 2.13 -3.34 -11.38
N SER A 42 1.93 -4.01 -10.24
CA SER A 42 0.61 -4.11 -9.62
C SER A 42 0.64 -4.03 -8.10
N ARG A 43 -0.53 -3.73 -7.53
CA ARG A 43 -0.77 -3.78 -6.08
C ARG A 43 -0.50 -5.16 -5.49
N ALA A 44 -0.90 -6.21 -6.20
CA ALA A 44 -0.73 -7.59 -5.75
C ALA A 44 0.76 -7.97 -5.71
N GLU A 45 1.53 -7.59 -6.73
CA GLU A 45 2.99 -7.77 -6.76
C GLU A 45 3.67 -6.99 -5.65
N ALA A 46 3.32 -5.71 -5.48
CA ALA A 46 3.88 -4.88 -4.40
C ALA A 46 3.59 -5.46 -3.01
N THR A 47 2.39 -5.98 -2.80
CA THR A 47 2.01 -6.63 -1.54
C THR A 47 2.82 -7.91 -1.32
N ARG A 48 2.94 -8.76 -2.35
CA ARG A 48 3.73 -9.99 -2.28
C ARG A 48 5.21 -9.71 -1.98
N MET A 49 5.82 -8.78 -2.72
CA MET A 49 7.21 -8.40 -2.50
C MET A 49 7.43 -7.83 -1.11
N ALA A 50 6.54 -6.95 -0.64
CA ALA A 50 6.66 -6.37 0.71
C ALA A 50 6.56 -7.43 1.83
N LEU A 51 5.80 -8.50 1.62
CA LEU A 51 5.75 -9.67 2.52
C LEU A 51 7.00 -10.55 2.41
N GLN A 52 7.53 -10.74 1.19
CA GLN A 52 8.75 -11.55 0.96
C GLN A 52 10.00 -10.89 1.55
N GLU A 53 10.07 -9.57 1.50
CA GLU A 53 11.18 -8.76 2.00
C GLU A 53 10.99 -8.33 3.47
N ASP A 54 9.97 -8.85 4.16
CA ASP A 54 9.64 -8.54 5.56
C ASP A 54 9.42 -7.04 5.87
N TRP A 55 9.02 -6.23 4.88
CA TRP A 55 8.67 -4.81 5.09
C TRP A 55 7.31 -4.63 5.75
N ILE A 56 6.44 -5.62 5.55
CA ILE A 56 5.16 -5.79 6.23
C ILE A 56 5.03 -7.27 6.57
N THR A 57 4.35 -7.57 7.66
CA THR A 57 4.04 -8.94 8.08
C THR A 57 2.59 -9.27 7.80
N VAL A 58 2.24 -10.57 7.85
CA VAL A 58 0.84 -10.99 7.78
C VAL A 58 0.02 -10.35 8.89
N SER A 59 0.59 -10.24 10.10
CA SER A 59 -0.05 -9.58 11.24
C SER A 59 -0.35 -8.11 10.95
N ASP A 60 0.56 -7.39 10.30
CA ASP A 60 0.32 -5.99 9.91
C ASP A 60 -0.86 -5.86 8.94
N VAL A 61 -1.09 -6.86 8.08
CA VAL A 61 -2.20 -6.84 7.11
C VAL A 61 -3.53 -7.24 7.78
N THR A 62 -3.50 -8.11 8.78
CA THR A 62 -4.73 -8.60 9.45
C THR A 62 -5.16 -7.74 10.65
N GLU A 63 -4.25 -7.01 11.29
CA GLU A 63 -4.57 -6.17 12.45
C GLU A 63 -5.05 -4.77 12.03
N GLU A 64 -6.35 -4.50 12.16
CA GLU A 64 -6.87 -3.13 12.22
C GLU A 64 -6.56 -2.52 13.61
N ARG A 65 -5.33 -2.05 13.79
CA ARG A 65 -5.06 -0.98 14.77
C ARG A 65 -5.48 0.38 14.22
#